data_AF-A0A1I7U163-F1
#
_entry.id   AF-A0A1I7U163-F1
#
_cell.length_a   1.000
_cell.length_b   1.000
_cell.length_c   1.000
_cell.angle_alpha   90.00
_cell.angle_beta   90.00
_cell.angle_gamma   90.00
#
_symmetry.space_group_name_H-M   'P 1'
#
loop_
_entity.id
_entity.type
_entity.pdbx_description
1 polymer ?
#
loop_
_entity_poly.entity_id
_entity_poly.type
_entity_poly.pdbx_seq_one_letter_code
_entity_poly.pdbx_strand_id
1 'polypeptide(L)'
;MFLSSLLSFLRKPRRHTGSKKKEAWPEIEMLQMERTMFYDVQKKYNDLVQSLMDSPNVRLNQLSMKYHTEAFHIIYIGCTRIQEYDDMVEQRHALNQILERIHEEASHVN
;
A
#
# COMPACT_ATOMS: atom_id res chain seq x y z
N MET A 1 -53.89 -47.11 2.20
CA MET A 1 -54.44 -46.17 1.20
C MET A 1 -53.57 -44.91 1.26
N PHE A 2 -52.49 -44.82 0.48
CA PHE A 2 -52.40 -44.31 -0.90
C PHE A 2 -52.85 -42.84 -1.09
N LEU A 3 -51.83 -41.99 -1.26
CA LEU A 3 -51.66 -40.83 -2.16
C LEU A 3 -52.75 -39.74 -2.23
N SER A 4 -52.35 -38.53 -1.82
CA SER A 4 -52.36 -37.41 -2.78
C SER A 4 -51.07 -36.59 -2.64
N SER A 5 -50.39 -36.50 -3.77
CA SER A 5 -49.13 -35.84 -4.01
C SER A 5 -49.38 -34.41 -4.51
N LEU A 6 -48.31 -33.61 -4.55
CA LEU A 6 -48.14 -32.43 -5.41
C LEU A 6 -49.07 -31.23 -5.13
N LEU A 7 -48.52 -30.19 -4.50
CA LEU A 7 -48.41 -28.82 -5.04
C LEU A 7 -48.12 -27.80 -3.93
N SER A 8 -46.87 -27.69 -3.49
CA SER A 8 -46.33 -26.40 -3.00
C SER A 8 -44.81 -26.29 -3.10
N PHE A 9 -44.18 -27.11 -3.96
CA PHE A 9 -42.86 -26.81 -4.54
C PHE A 9 -43.02 -25.64 -5.53
N LEU A 10 -43.25 -24.42 -5.03
CA LEU A 10 -43.12 -23.15 -5.77
C LEU A 10 -43.29 -21.93 -4.85
N ARG A 11 -42.53 -21.87 -3.75
CA ARG A 11 -42.13 -20.56 -3.21
C ARG A 11 -40.63 -20.47 -3.31
N LYS A 12 -40.19 -20.04 -4.50
CA LYS A 12 -38.80 -19.74 -4.86
C LYS A 12 -38.11 -19.10 -3.64
N PRO A 13 -36.94 -19.61 -3.18
CA PRO A 13 -36.08 -18.76 -2.37
C PRO A 13 -35.87 -17.49 -3.18
N ARG A 14 -36.20 -16.34 -2.58
CA ARG A 14 -35.84 -15.05 -3.15
C ARG A 14 -34.37 -15.17 -3.48
N ARG A 15 -34.08 -15.14 -4.79
CA ARG A 15 -32.73 -14.95 -5.29
C ARG A 15 -32.15 -13.84 -4.43
N HIS A 16 -31.12 -14.14 -3.66
CA HIS A 16 -30.14 -13.14 -3.29
C HIS A 16 -29.64 -12.63 -4.63
N THR A 17 -30.33 -11.61 -5.13
CA THR A 17 -29.89 -10.77 -6.22
C THR A 17 -28.52 -10.29 -5.77
N GLY A 18 -27.54 -10.68 -6.57
CA GLY A 18 -26.13 -10.49 -6.26
C GLY A 18 -25.90 -9.09 -5.75
N SER A 19 -25.12 -9.02 -4.67
CA SER A 19 -24.05 -8.04 -4.51
C SER A 19 -24.23 -6.84 -5.44
N LYS A 20 -25.01 -5.85 -5.02
CA LYS A 20 -24.76 -4.50 -5.48
C LYS A 20 -23.31 -4.23 -5.05
N LYS A 21 -22.35 -4.43 -5.95
CA LYS A 21 -21.10 -3.68 -5.90
C LYS A 21 -21.57 -2.25 -5.77
N LYS A 22 -21.52 -1.70 -4.56
CA LYS A 22 -21.54 -0.25 -4.38
C LYS A 22 -20.42 0.19 -5.29
N GLU A 23 -20.75 0.90 -6.37
CA GLU A 23 -19.78 1.65 -7.14
C GLU A 23 -18.93 2.38 -6.10
N ALA A 24 -17.71 1.90 -5.89
CA ALA A 24 -16.78 2.67 -5.09
C ALA A 24 -16.62 3.96 -5.90
N TRP A 25 -16.89 5.09 -5.25
CA TRP A 25 -16.71 6.39 -5.88
C TRP A 25 -15.30 6.42 -6.49
N PRO A 26 -15.10 6.91 -7.73
CA PRO A 26 -13.81 6.82 -8.42
C PRO A 26 -12.61 7.24 -7.56
N GLU A 27 -12.83 8.23 -6.68
CA GLU A 27 -11.86 8.73 -5.71
C GLU A 27 -11.39 7.68 -4.68
N ILE A 28 -12.27 6.80 -4.20
CA ILE A 28 -11.92 5.73 -3.27
C ILE A 28 -11.04 4.68 -3.96
N GLU A 29 -11.36 4.34 -5.21
CA GLU A 29 -10.54 3.40 -6.00
C GLU A 29 -9.16 3.99 -6.30
N MET A 30 -9.11 5.29 -6.67
CA MET A 30 -7.85 6.02 -6.86
C MET A 30 -7.00 6.05 -5.59
N LEU A 31 -7.60 6.35 -4.45
CA LEU A 31 -6.90 6.35 -3.15
C LEU A 31 -6.36 4.95 -2.80
N GLN A 32 -7.11 3.88 -3.06
CA GLN A 32 -6.65 2.50 -2.82
C GLN A 32 -5.49 2.13 -3.75
N MET A 33 -5.55 2.53 -5.01
CA MET A 33 -4.45 2.34 -5.96
C MET A 33 -3.21 3.11 -5.49
N GLU A 34 -3.37 4.35 -5.05
CA GLU A 34 -2.26 5.18 -4.58
C GLU A 34 -1.61 4.61 -3.30
N ARG A 35 -2.43 4.10 -2.38
CA ARG A 35 -1.92 3.37 -1.20
C ARG A 35 -1.08 2.15 -1.60
N THR A 36 -1.51 1.42 -2.64
CA THR A 36 -0.75 0.28 -3.16
C THR A 36 0.61 0.74 -3.70
N MET A 37 0.61 1.79 -4.53
CA MET A 37 1.85 2.38 -5.05
C MET A 37 2.78 2.89 -3.95
N PHE A 38 2.22 3.49 -2.90
CA PHE A 38 2.99 3.91 -1.73
C PHE A 38 3.64 2.73 -1.01
N TYR A 39 2.89 1.64 -0.78
CA TYR A 39 3.44 0.45 -0.13
C TYR A 39 4.56 -0.21 -0.96
N ASP A 40 4.48 -0.14 -2.29
CA ASP A 40 5.57 -0.58 -3.15
C ASP A 40 6.83 0.27 -2.95
N VAL A 41 6.69 1.59 -2.81
CA VAL A 41 7.81 2.51 -2.55
C VAL A 41 8.37 2.29 -1.13
N GLN A 42 7.51 2.09 -0.14
CA GLN A 42 7.91 1.73 1.22
C GLN A 42 8.73 0.44 1.24
N LYS A 43 8.29 -0.58 0.52
CA LYS A 43 9.02 -1.84 0.40
C LYS A 43 10.42 -1.60 -0.19
N LYS A 44 10.51 -0.85 -1.28
CA LYS A 44 11.81 -0.51 -1.90
C LYS A 44 12.73 0.23 -0.93
N TYR A 45 12.19 1.18 -0.16
CA TYR A 45 12.95 1.88 0.88
C TYR A 45 13.50 0.91 1.93
N ASN A 46 12.66 0.01 2.45
CA ASN A 46 13.08 -0.98 3.44
C ASN A 46 14.16 -1.92 2.89
N ASP A 47 13.97 -2.42 1.67
CA ASP A 47 14.92 -3.31 1.00
C ASP A 47 16.28 -2.61 0.81
N LEU A 48 16.28 -1.33 0.40
CA LEU A 48 17.49 -0.52 0.25
C LEU A 48 18.20 -0.30 1.59
N VAL A 49 17.48 0.12 2.63
CA VAL A 49 18.04 0.34 3.96
C VAL A 49 18.66 -0.94 4.50
N GLN A 50 17.96 -2.07 4.38
CA GLN A 50 18.49 -3.36 4.81
C GLN A 50 19.78 -3.71 4.06
N SER A 51 19.81 -3.54 2.73
CA SER A 51 21.02 -3.77 1.93
C SER A 51 22.19 -2.87 2.33
N LEU A 52 21.93 -1.63 2.73
CA LEU A 52 22.94 -0.70 3.20
C LEU A 52 23.45 -1.05 4.61
N MET A 53 22.54 -1.46 5.49
CA MET A 53 22.89 -1.95 6.83
C MET A 53 23.78 -3.20 6.78
N ASP A 54 23.48 -4.12 5.86
CA ASP A 54 24.22 -5.37 5.68
C ASP A 54 25.57 -5.17 4.95
N SER A 55 25.83 -3.96 4.44
CA SER A 55 27.08 -3.65 3.75
C SER A 55 28.27 -3.66 4.72
N PRO A 56 29.40 -4.29 4.35
CA PRO A 56 30.63 -4.20 5.14
C PRO A 56 31.28 -2.80 5.07
N ASN A 57 30.84 -1.94 4.14
CA ASN A 57 31.32 -0.57 4.06
C ASN A 57 30.62 0.30 5.12
N VAL A 58 31.39 0.74 6.12
CA VAL A 58 30.89 1.54 7.25
C VAL A 58 30.16 2.81 6.80
N ARG A 59 30.57 3.43 5.69
CA ARG A 59 29.89 4.63 5.17
C ARG A 59 28.51 4.32 4.62
N LEU A 60 28.36 3.19 3.91
CA LEU A 60 27.05 2.71 3.44
C LEU A 60 26.16 2.32 4.61
N ASN A 61 26.71 1.65 5.63
CA ASN A 61 25.98 1.33 6.85
C ASN A 61 25.49 2.60 7.57
N GLN A 62 26.33 3.63 7.69
CA GLN A 62 25.93 4.93 8.27
C GLN A 62 24.85 5.64 7.42
N LEU A 63 24.97 5.56 6.09
CA LEU A 63 23.98 6.15 5.17
C LEU A 63 22.58 5.56 5.36
N SER A 64 22.49 4.26 5.70
CA SER A 64 21.20 3.60 5.98
C SER A 64 20.38 4.29 7.07
N MET A 65 21.05 4.93 8.04
CA MET A 65 20.41 5.59 9.18
C MET A 65 20.22 7.09 8.99
N LYS A 66 20.94 7.72 8.04
CA LYS A 66 20.98 9.18 7.85
C LYS A 66 19.59 9.79 7.65
N TYR A 67 18.75 9.12 6.86
CA TYR A 67 17.41 9.57 6.48
C TYR A 67 16.27 8.88 7.25
N HIS A 68 16.61 8.05 8.25
CA HIS A 68 15.64 7.17 8.89
C HIS A 68 14.48 7.93 9.55
N THR A 69 14.76 9.01 10.29
CA THR A 69 13.72 9.80 10.96
C THR A 69 12.76 10.48 9.96
N GLU A 70 13.30 11.01 8.87
CA GLU A 70 12.50 11.65 7.82
C GLU A 70 11.59 10.62 7.13
N ALA A 71 12.15 9.49 6.72
CA ALA A 71 11.41 8.39 6.11
C ALA A 71 10.36 7.80 7.06
N PHE A 72 10.70 7.64 8.34
CA PHE A 72 9.77 7.13 9.35
C PHE A 72 8.53 8.01 9.47
N HIS A 73 8.68 9.34 9.49
CA HIS A 73 7.52 10.25 9.55
C HIS A 73 6.63 10.11 8.32
N ILE A 74 7.21 10.08 7.12
CA ILE A 74 6.47 9.90 5.86
C ILE A 74 5.73 8.57 5.86
N ILE A 75 6.41 7.48 6.22
CA ILE A 75 5.84 6.13 6.31
C ILE A 75 4.69 6.11 7.31
N TYR A 76 4.89 6.68 8.50
CA TYR A 76 3.88 6.72 9.54
C TYR A 76 2.62 7.48 9.11
N ILE A 77 2.77 8.66 8.51
CA ILE A 77 1.65 9.45 7.99
C ILE A 77 0.93 8.67 6.88
N GLY A 78 1.66 8.19 5.89
CA GLY A 78 1.10 7.45 4.74
C GLY A 78 0.37 6.16 5.13
N CYS A 79 0.83 5.47 6.18
CA CYS A 79 0.16 4.25 6.66
C CYS A 79 -1.09 4.53 7.49
N THR A 80 -1.12 5.62 8.27
CA THR A 80 -2.07 5.74 9.39
C THR A 80 -3.01 6.93 9.34
N ARG A 81 -2.69 8.00 8.59
CA ARG A 81 -3.40 9.28 8.73
C ARG A 81 -4.14 9.75 7.48
N ILE A 82 -3.82 9.21 6.31
CA ILE A 82 -4.31 9.78 5.04
C ILE A 82 -5.65 9.20 4.61
N GLN A 83 -6.60 10.07 4.29
CA GLN A 83 -7.91 9.70 3.74
C GLN A 83 -8.17 10.33 2.36
N GLU A 84 -7.23 11.13 1.85
CA GLU A 84 -7.34 11.89 0.61
C GLU A 84 -6.27 11.45 -0.40
N TYR A 85 -6.59 11.48 -1.69
CA TYR A 85 -5.69 11.03 -2.76
C TYR A 85 -4.42 11.87 -2.85
N ASP A 86 -4.56 13.21 -2.87
CA ASP A 86 -3.44 14.13 -3.08
C ASP A 86 -2.40 14.04 -1.94
N ASP A 87 -2.86 13.93 -0.69
CA ASP A 87 -1.99 13.69 0.45
C ASP A 87 -1.18 12.39 0.29
N MET A 88 -1.82 11.33 -0.22
CA MET A 88 -1.17 10.03 -0.41
C MET A 88 -0.09 10.11 -1.51
N VAL A 89 -0.40 10.83 -2.59
CA VAL A 89 0.55 11.16 -3.67
C VAL A 89 1.75 11.92 -3.11
N GLU A 90 1.53 12.92 -2.26
CA GLU A 90 2.60 13.70 -1.63
C GLU A 90 3.55 12.80 -0.82
N GLN A 91 3.01 11.92 0.04
CA GLN A 91 3.85 11.02 0.84
C GLN A 91 4.62 10.02 -0.04
N ARG A 92 4.02 9.50 -1.12
CA ARG A 92 4.73 8.64 -2.06
C ARG A 92 5.87 9.38 -2.75
N HIS A 93 5.67 10.61 -3.17
CA HIS A 93 6.72 11.42 -3.79
C HIS A 93 7.84 11.75 -2.80
N ALA A 94 7.51 12.17 -1.58
CA ALA A 94 8.49 12.44 -0.54
C ALA A 94 9.38 11.23 -0.24
N LEU A 95 8.78 10.02 -0.15
CA LEU A 95 9.57 8.80 0.09
C LEU A 95 10.46 8.42 -1.11
N ASN A 96 9.99 8.63 -2.34
CA ASN A 96 10.84 8.45 -3.53
C ASN A 96 12.02 9.42 -3.56
N GLN A 97 11.84 10.67 -3.16
CA GLN A 97 12.95 11.63 -3.07
C GLN A 97 14.00 11.21 -2.03
N ILE A 98 13.60 10.51 -0.94
CA ILE A 98 14.56 9.91 -0.01
C ILE A 98 15.33 8.78 -0.69
N LEU A 99 14.65 7.87 -1.41
CA LEU A 99 15.30 6.80 -2.16
C LEU A 99 16.34 7.34 -3.15
N GLU A 100 15.97 8.36 -3.92
CA GLU A 100 16.85 9.00 -4.90
C GLU A 100 18.10 9.60 -4.24
N ARG A 101 17.93 10.35 -3.14
CA ARG A 101 19.05 10.91 -2.36
C ARG A 101 19.99 9.83 -1.84
N ILE A 102 19.45 8.72 -1.32
CA ILE A 102 20.26 7.61 -0.83
C ILE A 102 21.05 6.97 -1.98
N HIS A 103 20.41 6.74 -3.13
CA HIS A 103 21.07 6.16 -4.30
C HIS A 103 22.20 7.06 -4.83
N GLU A 104 21.94 8.37 -4.92
CA GLU A 104 22.94 9.36 -5.34
C GLU A 104 24.15 9.33 -4.39
N GLU A 105 23.93 9.43 -3.08
CA GLU A 105 25.02 9.39 -2.10
C GLU A 105 25.78 8.06 -2.09
N ALA A 106 25.06 6.93 -2.17
CA ALA A 106 25.67 5.61 -2.22
C ALA A 106 26.57 5.44 -3.46
N SER A 107 26.22 6.05 -4.59
CA SER A 107 27.02 6.03 -5.82
C SER A 107 28.38 6.73 -5.68
N HIS A 108 28.53 7.58 -4.68
CA HIS A 108 29.78 8.30 -4.37
C HIS A 108 30.62 7.63 -3.29
N VAL A 109 30.16 6.51 -2.71
CA VAL A 109 30.90 5.74 -1.71
C VAL A 109 31.68 4.64 -2.42
N ASN A 110 32.98 4.88 -2.63
CA ASN A 110 33.95 3.88 -3.12
C ASN A 110 34.19 2.76 -2.10
#